data_AF-A0A060CKN9-F1
#
_entry.id   AF-A0A060CKN9-F1
#
_cell.length_a   1.000
_cell.length_b   1.000
_cell.length_c   1.000
_cell.angle_alpha   90.00
_cell.angle_beta   90.00
_cell.angle_gamma   90.00
#
_symmetry.space_group_name_H-M   'P 1'
#
loop_
_entity.id
_entity.type
_entity.pdbx_description
1 polymer ?
#
loop_
_entity_poly.entity_id
_entity_poly.type
_entity_poly.pdbx_seq_one_letter_code
_entity_poly.pdbx_strand_id
1 'polypeptide(L)'
;DWHAEPMQALGNDAWRGSFVPERIGRYEYTVQAWRDVFGTYRSELAKKVAAGVDVTLEVIEGRELLDRAGVGHDAEVDAQALLGARIGLAMAHADLREFEHTHEPPQALAVERRAARFASWYENVPTFAKRGCAAARHVSRRDRTPALRARHG
;
A
#
# COMPACT_ATOMS: atom_id res chain seq x y z
N ASP A 1 -11.61 -9.12 5.06
CA ASP A 1 -10.34 -9.27 5.79
C ASP A 1 -9.44 -8.09 5.53
N TRP A 2 -8.63 -7.70 6.52
CA TRP A 2 -7.66 -6.62 6.40
C TRP A 2 -6.40 -7.12 5.71
N HIS A 3 -5.84 -6.31 4.82
CA HIS A 3 -4.54 -6.55 4.19
C HIS A 3 -3.62 -5.38 4.54
N ALA A 4 -2.36 -5.70 4.84
CA ALA A 4 -1.35 -4.71 5.18
C ALA A 4 -0.31 -4.61 4.05
N GLU A 5 0.10 -3.37 3.75
CA GLU A 5 1.16 -3.08 2.79
C GLU A 5 2.19 -2.17 3.49
N PRO A 6 3.50 -2.47 3.39
CA PRO A 6 4.51 -1.64 4.02
C PRO A 6 4.54 -0.24 3.41
N MET A 7 4.74 0.76 4.27
CA MET A 7 4.93 2.15 3.84
C MET A 7 6.43 2.46 3.68
N GLN A 8 6.74 3.34 2.74
CA GLN A 8 8.09 3.85 2.51
C GLN A 8 8.27 5.21 3.18
N ALA A 9 9.34 5.35 3.97
CA ALA A 9 9.76 6.64 4.51
C ALA A 9 10.27 7.56 3.37
N LEU A 10 9.82 8.81 3.38
CA LEU A 10 10.23 9.86 2.45
C LEU A 10 11.17 10.90 3.09
N GLY A 11 11.43 10.78 4.40
CA GLY A 11 12.16 11.76 5.20
C GLY A 11 11.23 12.83 5.82
N ASN A 12 11.76 13.60 6.78
CA ASN A 12 11.01 14.60 7.54
C ASN A 12 9.67 14.07 8.09
N ASP A 13 9.69 12.88 8.69
CA ASP A 13 8.51 12.19 9.23
C ASP A 13 7.38 11.94 8.21
N ALA A 14 7.65 12.09 6.91
CA ALA A 14 6.71 11.79 5.84
C ALA A 14 6.83 10.33 5.40
N TRP A 15 5.68 9.69 5.20
CA TRP A 15 5.56 8.30 4.78
C TRP A 15 4.58 8.16 3.63
N ARG A 16 4.82 7.17 2.77
CA ARG A 16 3.95 6.85 1.62
C ARG A 16 3.66 5.37 1.56
N GLY A 17 2.39 5.02 1.54
CA GLY A 17 1.90 3.69 1.19
C GLY A 17 1.11 3.74 -0.11
N SER A 18 0.99 2.60 -0.78
CA SER A 18 0.13 2.43 -1.93
C SER A 18 -0.47 1.03 -1.93
N PHE A 19 -1.75 0.93 -2.24
CA PHE A 19 -2.42 -0.34 -2.46
C PHE A 19 -3.40 -0.20 -3.63
N VAL A 20 -3.76 -1.33 -4.25
CA VAL A 20 -4.70 -1.34 -5.37
C VAL A 20 -5.97 -2.07 -4.92
N PRO A 21 -7.12 -1.39 -4.86
CA PRO A 21 -8.38 -2.06 -4.56
C PRO A 21 -8.75 -3.06 -5.66
N GLU A 22 -9.10 -4.28 -5.28
CA GLU A 22 -9.39 -5.36 -6.23
C GLU A 22 -10.77 -5.26 -6.89
N ARG A 23 -11.74 -4.62 -6.22
CA ARG A 23 -13.15 -4.61 -6.62
C ARG A 23 -13.75 -3.21 -6.43
N ILE A 24 -14.83 -2.95 -7.14
CA ILE A 24 -15.68 -1.78 -6.92
C ILE A 24 -16.44 -2.00 -5.61
N GLY A 25 -16.49 -0.99 -4.75
CA GLY A 25 -17.16 -1.10 -3.46
C GLY A 25 -16.68 -0.09 -2.44
N ARG A 26 -17.12 -0.29 -1.20
CA ARG A 26 -16.66 0.47 -0.03
C ARG A 26 -15.53 -0.29 0.64
N TYR A 27 -14.44 0.41 0.88
CA TYR A 27 -13.27 -0.06 1.60
C TYR A 27 -13.07 0.82 2.82
N GLU A 28 -12.32 0.30 3.78
CA GLU A 28 -11.78 1.06 4.89
C GLU A 28 -10.26 0.88 4.86
N TYR A 29 -9.53 1.94 5.23
CA TYR A 29 -8.09 1.86 5.42
C TYR A 29 -7.69 2.54 6.73
N THR A 30 -6.64 2.05 7.36
CA THR A 30 -5.99 2.71 8.48
C THR A 30 -4.48 2.68 8.30
N VAL A 31 -3.78 3.55 9.02
CA VAL A 31 -2.33 3.57 9.08
C VAL A 31 -1.91 3.02 10.44
N GLN A 32 -1.04 2.02 10.41
CA GLN A 32 -0.40 1.47 11.59
C GLN A 32 1.07 1.90 11.59
N ALA A 33 1.57 2.28 12.76
CA ALA A 33 2.96 2.65 12.96
C ALA A 33 3.48 2.01 14.24
N TRP A 34 4.72 1.52 14.17
CA TRP A 34 5.46 0.99 15.31
C TRP A 34 6.93 1.35 15.15
N ARG A 35 7.71 1.16 16.21
CA ARG A 35 9.14 1.46 16.18
C ARG A 35 9.91 0.30 15.56
N ASP A 36 10.65 0.56 14.48
CA ASP A 36 11.62 -0.39 13.94
C ASP A 36 12.92 -0.37 14.77
N VAL A 37 12.89 -1.12 15.88
CA VAL A 37 14.03 -1.22 16.81
C VAL A 37 15.25 -1.81 16.12
N PHE A 38 15.06 -2.90 15.38
CA PHE A 38 16.17 -3.61 14.74
C PHE A 38 16.77 -2.82 13.58
N GLY A 39 15.95 -2.18 12.75
CA GLY A 39 16.42 -1.31 11.67
C GLY A 39 17.22 -0.12 12.19
N THR A 40 16.78 0.48 13.29
CA THR A 40 17.53 1.56 13.97
C THR A 40 18.88 1.05 14.49
N TYR A 41 18.87 -0.05 15.25
CA TYR A 41 20.07 -0.72 15.76
C TYR A 41 21.05 -1.06 14.63
N ARG A 42 20.57 -1.68 13.55
CA ARG A 42 21.38 -2.12 12.40
C ARG A 42 22.06 -0.95 11.70
N SER A 43 21.37 0.20 11.59
CA SER A 43 21.92 1.43 11.03
C SER A 43 23.07 1.98 11.89
N GLU A 44 22.91 2.02 13.21
CA GLU A 44 23.94 2.47 14.14
C GLU A 44 25.14 1.51 14.17
N LEU A 45 24.89 0.20 14.18
CA LEU A 45 25.95 -0.81 14.07
C LEU A 45 26.76 -0.62 12.78
N ALA A 46 26.09 -0.42 11.64
CA ALA A 46 26.78 -0.23 10.36
C ALA A 46 27.72 0.98 10.37
N LYS A 47 27.30 2.10 10.99
CA LYS A 47 28.14 3.30 11.14
C LYS A 47 29.36 3.03 12.02
N LYS A 48 29.18 2.33 13.14
CA LYS A 48 30.27 2.00 14.09
C LYS A 48 31.29 1.05 13.47
N VAL A 49 30.82 0.00 12.78
CA VAL A 49 31.68 -0.92 12.02
C VAL A 49 32.48 -0.16 10.95
N ALA A 50 31.82 0.72 10.18
CA ALA A 50 32.50 1.52 9.16
C ALA A 50 33.54 2.49 9.76
N ALA A 51 33.34 2.95 10.99
CA ALA A 51 34.28 3.79 11.73
C ALA A 51 35.41 3.00 12.42
N GLY A 52 35.41 1.66 12.35
CA GLY A 52 36.41 0.82 13.02
C GLY A 52 36.35 0.86 14.55
N VAL A 53 35.18 1.21 15.10
CA VAL A 53 34.95 1.23 16.56
C VAL A 53 34.78 -0.20 17.07
N ASP A 54 35.15 -0.46 18.31
CA ASP A 54 34.82 -1.73 18.98
C ASP A 54 33.30 -1.85 19.11
N VAL A 55 32.75 -2.94 18.55
CA VAL A 55 31.31 -3.22 18.50
C VAL A 55 30.89 -4.42 19.34
N THR A 56 31.72 -4.82 20.31
CA THR A 56 31.46 -5.99 21.16
C THR A 56 30.12 -5.87 21.90
N LEU A 57 29.80 -4.69 22.43
CA LEU A 57 28.54 -4.46 23.15
C LEU A 57 27.34 -4.52 22.21
N GLU A 58 27.46 -3.91 21.03
CA GLU A 58 26.42 -3.89 20.02
C GLU A 58 26.11 -5.30 19.52
N VAL A 59 27.11 -6.18 19.41
CA VAL A 59 26.89 -7.59 19.07
C VAL A 59 26.07 -8.31 20.14
N ILE A 60 26.29 -8.00 21.44
CA ILE A 60 25.49 -8.56 22.54
C ILE A 60 24.05 -8.05 22.44
N GLU A 61 23.84 -6.74 22.28
CA GLU A 61 22.52 -6.15 22.11
C GLU A 61 21.79 -6.73 20.89
N GLY A 62 22.51 -6.96 19.79
CA GLY A 62 21.99 -7.58 18.58
C GLY A 62 21.42 -8.97 18.84
N ARG A 63 22.10 -9.79 19.64
CA ARG A 63 21.61 -11.13 20.03
C ARG A 63 20.36 -11.04 20.88
N GLU A 64 20.32 -10.12 21.85
CA GLU A 64 19.12 -9.92 22.66
C GLU A 64 17.91 -9.50 21.81
N LEU A 65 18.13 -8.70 20.76
CA LEU A 65 17.07 -8.33 19.81
C LEU A 65 16.59 -9.55 19.00
N LEU A 66 17.51 -10.42 18.56
CA LEU A 66 17.17 -11.65 17.86
C LEU A 66 16.40 -12.62 18.76
N ASP A 67 16.84 -12.81 20.00
CA ASP A 67 16.18 -13.65 21.00
C ASP A 67 14.76 -13.14 21.28
N ARG A 68 14.60 -11.82 21.46
CA ARG A 68 13.28 -11.19 21.66
C ARG A 68 12.36 -11.38 20.47
N ALA A 69 12.90 -11.42 19.26
CA ALA A 69 12.16 -11.67 18.03
C ALA A 69 11.93 -13.18 17.75
N GLY A 70 12.50 -14.08 18.56
CA GLY A 70 12.46 -15.52 18.32
C GLY A 70 13.22 -15.94 17.05
N VAL A 71 14.16 -15.11 16.58
CA VAL A 71 14.97 -15.37 15.39
C VAL A 71 16.19 -16.19 15.79
N GLY A 72 16.22 -17.46 15.37
CA GLY A 72 17.34 -18.36 15.66
C GLY A 72 18.67 -17.84 15.07
N HIS A 73 19.72 -17.88 15.89
CA HIS A 73 21.06 -17.47 15.51
C HIS A 73 22.13 -18.36 16.17
N ASP A 74 23.33 -18.35 15.58
CA ASP A 74 24.48 -19.07 16.12
C ASP A 74 25.02 -18.37 17.37
N ALA A 75 25.61 -19.16 18.28
CA ALA A 75 26.24 -18.65 19.49
C ALA A 75 27.48 -17.78 19.21
N GLU A 76 27.97 -17.72 17.98
CA GLU A 76 29.09 -16.89 17.53
C GLU A 76 28.70 -15.87 16.47
N VAL A 77 27.39 -15.52 16.35
CA VAL A 77 26.96 -14.43 15.46
C VAL A 77 27.76 -13.14 15.72
N ASP A 78 28.33 -12.59 14.66
CA ASP A 78 29.18 -11.40 14.66
C ASP A 78 28.45 -10.19 14.06
N ALA A 79 29.12 -9.04 14.08
CA ALA A 79 28.58 -7.80 13.54
C ALA A 79 28.24 -7.91 12.04
N GLN A 80 29.05 -8.63 11.26
CA GLN A 80 28.82 -8.76 9.82
C GLN A 80 27.58 -9.60 9.50
N ALA A 81 27.35 -10.66 10.28
CA ALA A 81 26.15 -11.48 10.19
C ALA A 81 24.89 -10.67 10.58
N LEU A 82 24.97 -9.86 11.64
CA LEU A 82 23.90 -8.96 12.09
C LEU A 82 23.55 -7.89 11.05
N LEU A 83 24.55 -7.39 10.31
CA LEU A 83 24.37 -6.50 9.17
C LEU A 83 23.93 -7.23 7.90
N GLY A 84 23.96 -8.55 7.88
CA GLY A 84 23.68 -9.39 6.72
C GLY A 84 22.20 -9.41 6.31
N ALA A 85 21.97 -9.64 5.01
CA ALA A 85 20.62 -9.67 4.44
C ALA A 85 19.73 -10.76 5.06
N ARG A 86 20.30 -11.93 5.41
CA ARG A 86 19.56 -13.05 6.01
C ARG A 86 18.88 -12.65 7.32
N ILE A 87 19.64 -12.05 8.23
CA ILE A 87 19.12 -11.61 9.53
C ILE A 87 18.17 -10.44 9.34
N GLY A 88 18.49 -9.49 8.45
CA GLY A 88 17.59 -8.39 8.11
C GLY A 88 16.22 -8.85 7.63
N LEU A 89 16.16 -9.86 6.74
CA LEU A 89 14.91 -10.44 6.27
C LEU A 89 14.16 -11.20 7.37
N ALA A 90 14.88 -11.98 8.20
CA ALA A 90 14.26 -12.71 9.30
C ALA A 90 13.63 -11.77 10.33
N MET A 91 14.31 -10.68 10.68
CA MET A 91 13.78 -9.66 11.60
C MET A 91 12.58 -8.90 11.01
N ALA A 92 12.63 -8.58 9.71
CA ALA A 92 11.50 -7.98 9.02
C ALA A 92 10.27 -8.92 8.99
N HIS A 93 10.49 -10.23 8.91
CA HIS A 93 9.40 -11.22 8.98
C HIS A 93 8.87 -11.43 10.40
N ALA A 94 9.74 -11.41 11.41
CA ALA A 94 9.34 -11.48 12.81
C ALA A 94 8.49 -10.28 13.24
N ASP A 95 8.67 -9.13 12.57
CA ASP A 95 7.82 -7.93 12.66
C ASP A 95 7.46 -7.57 14.10
N LEU A 96 8.47 -7.34 14.95
CA LEU A 96 8.24 -6.90 16.32
C LEU A 96 7.59 -5.51 16.32
N ARG A 97 6.29 -5.46 16.62
CA ARG A 97 5.49 -4.23 16.66
C ARG A 97 5.55 -3.54 18.02
N GLU A 98 6.75 -3.24 18.49
CA GLU A 98 6.92 -2.45 19.73
C GLU A 98 6.31 -1.05 19.55
N PHE A 99 5.49 -0.63 20.53
CA PHE A 99 4.76 0.65 20.52
C PHE A 99 3.83 0.80 19.31
N GLU A 100 3.19 -0.29 18.89
CA GLU A 100 2.18 -0.25 17.83
C GLU A 100 1.07 0.74 18.17
N HIS A 101 0.83 1.63 17.21
CA HIS A 101 -0.29 2.54 17.21
C HIS A 101 -1.05 2.38 15.90
N THR A 102 -2.36 2.22 16.01
CA THR A 102 -3.27 2.21 14.87
C THR A 102 -4.05 3.52 14.88
N HIS A 103 -4.06 4.22 13.74
CA HIS A 103 -4.86 5.43 13.61
C HIS A 103 -6.36 5.10 13.66
N GLU A 104 -7.10 5.82 14.49
CA GLU A 104 -8.55 5.68 14.60
C GLU A 104 -9.25 7.04 14.39
N PRO A 105 -10.43 7.05 13.74
CA PRO A 105 -11.14 5.91 13.15
C PRO A 105 -10.55 5.49 11.78
N PRO A 106 -10.86 4.26 11.30
CA PRO A 106 -10.60 3.87 9.92
C PRO A 106 -11.22 4.87 8.93
N GLN A 107 -10.49 5.15 7.85
CA GLN A 107 -10.91 6.08 6.82
C GLN A 107 -11.68 5.34 5.72
N ALA A 108 -12.84 5.86 5.33
CA ALA A 108 -13.66 5.27 4.29
C ALA A 108 -13.12 5.60 2.88
N LEU A 109 -13.08 4.60 2.01
CA LEU A 109 -12.67 4.72 0.61
C LEU A 109 -13.75 4.13 -0.30
N ALA A 110 -14.37 4.97 -1.11
CA ALA A 110 -15.30 4.54 -2.16
C ALA A 110 -14.55 4.27 -3.46
N VAL A 111 -14.55 3.02 -3.90
CA VAL A 111 -13.94 2.60 -5.16
C VAL A 111 -15.04 2.45 -6.20
N GLU A 112 -14.99 3.29 -7.22
CA GLU A 112 -15.96 3.31 -8.31
C GLU A 112 -15.43 2.71 -9.61
N ARG A 113 -16.31 2.57 -10.60
CA ARG A 113 -15.95 2.14 -11.95
C ARG A 113 -14.94 3.11 -12.57
N ARG A 114 -14.04 2.59 -13.40
CA ARG A 114 -13.02 3.39 -14.12
C ARG A 114 -13.58 4.61 -14.87
N ALA A 115 -14.78 4.46 -15.44
CA ALA A 115 -15.47 5.52 -16.17
C ALA A 115 -15.94 6.70 -15.28
N ALA A 116 -15.94 6.57 -13.94
CA ALA A 116 -16.15 7.69 -13.04
C ALA A 116 -14.94 8.66 -13.01
N ARG A 117 -13.72 8.15 -13.27
CA ARG A 117 -12.49 8.95 -13.30
C ARG A 117 -12.14 9.46 -14.69
N PHE A 118 -12.41 8.65 -15.72
CA PHE A 118 -12.06 8.96 -17.11
C PHE A 118 -13.26 8.67 -18.01
N ALA A 119 -13.98 9.72 -18.40
CA ALA A 119 -15.01 9.67 -19.41
C ALA A 119 -14.91 10.89 -20.31
N SER A 120 -15.06 10.69 -21.62
CA SER A 120 -15.41 11.76 -22.55
C SER A 120 -16.93 11.81 -22.64
N TRP A 121 -17.52 12.94 -22.27
CA TRP A 121 -18.95 13.13 -22.34
C TRP A 121 -19.29 13.89 -23.63
N TYR A 122 -20.29 13.38 -24.34
CA TYR A 122 -20.90 14.10 -25.46
C TYR A 122 -22.27 14.56 -25.02
N GLU A 123 -22.47 15.87 -25.02
CA GLU A 123 -23.78 16.45 -24.77
C GLU A 123 -24.57 16.44 -26.09
N ASN A 124 -25.64 15.65 -26.12
CA ASN A 124 -26.66 15.79 -27.14
C ASN A 124 -27.83 16.53 -26.51
N VAL A 125 -28.03 17.79 -26.90
CA VAL A 125 -29.27 18.49 -26.59
C VAL A 125 -30.35 17.89 -27.49
N PRO A 126 -31.34 17.15 -26.98
CA PRO A 126 -32.45 16.72 -27.82
C PRO A 126 -33.13 17.98 -28.34
N THR A 127 -33.00 18.26 -29.64
CA THR A 127 -33.83 19.28 -30.27
C THR A 127 -35.26 18.83 -30.06
N PHE A 128 -36.02 19.57 -29.24
CA PHE A 128 -37.47 19.57 -29.38
C PHE A 128 -37.72 19.91 -30.84
N ALA A 129 -38.09 18.90 -31.63
CA ALA A 129 -38.54 19.12 -32.98
C ALA A 129 -39.66 20.15 -32.86
N LYS A 130 -39.43 21.38 -33.36
CA LYS A 130 -40.52 22.32 -33.56
C LYS A 130 -41.53 21.57 -34.43
N ARG A 131 -42.67 21.20 -33.85
CA ARG A 131 -43.82 20.72 -34.60
C ARG A 131 -44.32 21.90 -35.44
N GLY A 132 -43.72 22.08 -36.60
CA GLY A 132 -44.32 22.78 -37.72
C GLY A 132 -45.35 21.85 -38.37
N CYS A 133 -46.55 22.37 -38.56
CA CYS A 133 -47.74 21.69 -39.03
C CYS A 133 -47.50 20.87 -40.33
N ALA A 134 -47.63 19.54 -40.27
CA ALA A 134 -48.22 18.68 -41.31
C ALA A 134 -48.22 17.19 -40.89
N ALA A 135 -49.41 16.60 -40.85
CA ALA A 135 -49.76 15.17 -40.89
C ALA A 135 -48.94 14.16 -40.05
N ALA A 136 -49.61 13.62 -39.02
CA ALA A 136 -49.14 12.51 -38.20
C ALA A 136 -48.68 11.31 -39.04
N ARG A 137 -47.40 10.93 -38.88
CA ARG A 137 -46.97 9.53 -39.01
C ARG A 137 -46.18 9.15 -37.77
N HIS A 138 -46.61 8.05 -37.19
CA HIS A 138 -46.10 7.45 -35.96
C HIS A 138 -44.62 7.09 -36.13
N VAL A 139 -43.71 7.83 -35.49
CA VAL A 139 -42.30 7.42 -35.40
C VAL A 139 -42.19 6.52 -34.17
N SER A 140 -42.21 5.21 -34.39
CA SER A 140 -41.84 4.26 -33.34
C SER A 140 -40.39 4.51 -32.93
N ARG A 141 -40.12 4.55 -31.63
CA ARG A 141 -38.79 4.47 -31.02
C ARG A 141 -38.11 3.19 -31.52
N ARG A 142 -37.42 3.28 -32.66
CA ARG A 142 -36.61 2.21 -33.23
C ARG A 142 -35.15 2.52 -32.97
N ASP A 143 -34.57 1.63 -32.20
CA ASP A 143 -33.17 1.43 -31.85
C ASP A 143 -32.17 2.02 -32.85
N ARG A 144 -31.31 2.89 -32.34
CA ARG A 144 -29.95 3.07 -32.87
C ARG A 144 -28.99 3.09 -31.69
N THR A 145 -28.70 1.91 -31.17
CA THR A 145 -27.53 1.64 -30.34
C THR A 145 -26.34 1.46 -31.29
N PRO A 146 -25.27 2.28 -31.22
CA PRO A 146 -24.01 1.91 -31.85
C PRO A 146 -23.41 0.74 -31.06
N ALA A 147 -23.25 -0.39 -31.73
CA ALA A 147 -22.64 -1.59 -31.17
C ALA A 147 -21.11 -1.40 -31.06
N LEU A 148 -20.56 -1.64 -29.88
CA LEU A 148 -19.14 -1.94 -29.67
C LEU A 148 -19.08 -3.33 -29.02
N ARG A 149 -18.74 -4.34 -29.82
CA ARG A 149 -18.44 -5.70 -29.36
C ARG A 149 -17.00 -5.73 -28.84
N ALA A 150 -16.79 -6.37 -27.69
CA ALA A 150 -15.51 -6.98 -27.32
C ALA A 150 -15.80 -8.37 -26.72
N ARG A 151 -15.13 -9.39 -27.26
CA ARG A 151 -15.05 -10.75 -26.67
C ARG A 151 -13.87 -10.77 -25.70
N HIS A 152 -14.06 -11.39 -24.54
CA HIS A 152 -12.97 -12.02 -23.80
C HIS A 152 -13.39 -13.46 -23.49
N GLY A 153 -12.48 -14.41 -23.69
CA GLY A 153 -12.56 -15.75 -23.12
C GLY A 153 -12.18 -15.71 -21.64
#